data_AF-A0A9E2CD73-F1
#
_entry.id   AF-A0A9E2CD73-F1
#
_cell.length_a   1.000
_cell.length_b   1.000
_cell.length_c   1.000
_cell.angle_alpha   90.00
_cell.angle_beta   90.00
_cell.angle_gamma   90.00
#
_symmetry.space_group_name_H-M   'P 1'
#
loop_
_entity.id
_entity.type
_entity.pdbx_description
1 polymer ?
#
loop_
_entity_poly.entity_id
_entity_poly.type
_entity_poly.pdbx_seq_one_letter_code
_entity_poly.pdbx_strand_id
1 'polypeptide(L)' 'MKFGKETKKYTADILTKIAEYLLSIIILGSIISGNFYPKLVFASFILFLCMVVFAIILVASTEE' A
#
# COMPACT_ATOMS: atom_id res chain seq x y z
N MET A 1 -5.24 15.69 19.91
CA MET A 1 -6.20 15.96 18.81
C MET A 1 -6.82 14.65 18.37
N LYS A 2 -8.14 14.47 18.50
CA LYS A 2 -8.84 13.33 17.88
C LYS A 2 -8.94 13.62 16.38
N PHE A 3 -8.11 12.98 15.55
CA PHE A 3 -8.30 13.02 14.10
C PHE A 3 -9.70 12.50 13.77
N GLY A 4 -10.48 13.27 13.01
CA GLY A 4 -11.84 12.89 12.64
C GLY A 4 -11.88 11.59 11.85
N LYS A 5 -13.01 10.86 11.92
CA LYS A 5 -13.20 9.58 11.21
C LYS A 5 -12.90 9.72 9.70
N GLU A 6 -13.30 10.85 9.11
CA GLU A 6 -13.01 11.16 7.70
C GLU A 6 -11.51 11.31 7.41
N THR A 7 -10.76 11.98 8.29
CA THR A 7 -9.32 12.24 8.07
C THR A 7 -8.52 10.94 8.09
N LYS A 8 -8.87 10.01 8.98
CA LYS A 8 -8.22 8.69 9.06
C LYS A 8 -8.60 7.78 7.89
N LYS A 9 -9.86 7.81 7.45
CA LYS A 9 -10.29 7.10 6.22
C LYS A 9 -9.56 7.63 4.98
N TYR A 10 -9.43 8.96 4.87
CA TYR A 10 -8.68 9.60 3.78
C TYR A 10 -7.19 9.23 3.82
N THR A 11 -6.61 9.16 5.01
CA THR A 11 -5.21 8.75 5.21
C THR A 11 -4.99 7.29 4.79
N ALA A 12 -5.91 6.39 5.14
CA ALA A 12 -5.84 4.98 4.74
C ALA A 12 -6.00 4.79 3.22
N ASP A 13 -6.87 5.56 2.57
CA ASP A 13 -7.03 5.54 1.11
C ASP A 13 -5.76 6.02 0.39
N ILE A 14 -5.17 7.12 0.86
CA ILE A 14 -3.89 7.62 0.34
C ILE A 14 -2.78 6.58 0.53
N LEU A 15 -2.68 5.98 1.72
CA LEU A 15 -1.66 4.99 2.03
C LEU A 15 -1.76 3.78 1.08
N THR A 16 -2.98 3.31 0.85
CA THR A 16 -3.26 2.18 -0.05
C THR A 16 -2.87 2.51 -1.49
N LYS A 17 -3.26 3.69 -2.00
CA LYS A 17 -2.88 4.15 -3.34
C LYS A 17 -1.37 4.29 -3.52
N ILE A 18 -0.66 4.81 -2.51
CA ILE A 18 0.81 4.89 -2.55
C ILE A 18 1.41 3.49 -2.67
N ALA A 19 0.90 2.53 -1.89
CA ALA A 19 1.35 1.15 -1.96
C ALA A 19 1.07 0.51 -3.34
N GLU A 20 -0.10 0.78 -3.93
CA GLU A 20 -0.45 0.33 -5.30
C GLU A 20 0.49 0.94 -6.36
N TYR A 21 0.79 2.24 -6.25
CA TYR A 21 1.72 2.90 -7.18
C TYR A 21 3.12 2.34 -7.08
N LEU A 22 3.63 2.07 -5.86
CA LEU A 22 4.94 1.44 -5.67
C LEU A 22 4.99 0.05 -6.32
N LEU A 23 3.96 -0.77 -6.11
CA LEU A 23 3.87 -2.10 -6.73
C LEU A 23 3.83 -1.98 -8.27
N SER A 24 3.05 -1.04 -8.79
CA SER A 24 2.92 -0.79 -10.23
C SER A 24 4.24 -0.35 -10.85
N ILE A 25 4.99 0.54 -10.19
CA ILE A 25 6.32 0.98 -10.64
C ILE A 25 7.30 -0.21 -10.70
N ILE A 26 7.25 -1.11 -9.72
CA ILE A 26 8.16 -2.25 -9.67
C ILE A 26 7.84 -3.26 -10.79
N ILE A 27 6.56 -3.52 -11.05
CA ILE A 27 6.13 -4.38 -12.15
C ILE A 27 6.49 -3.74 -13.50
N LEU A 28 6.14 -2.47 -13.70
CA LEU A 28 6.48 -1.72 -14.93
C LEU A 28 7.99 -1.63 -15.16
N GLY A 29 8.76 -1.35 -14.11
CA GLY A 29 10.21 -1.32 -14.16
C GLY A 29 10.80 -2.68 -14.54
N SER A 30 10.23 -3.77 -14.06
CA SER A 30 10.63 -5.14 -14.45
C SER A 30 10.33 -5.43 -15.93
N ILE A 31 9.19 -4.96 -16.44
CA ILE A 31 8.80 -5.09 -17.86
C ILE A 31 9.75 -4.27 -18.74
N ILE A 32 9.95 -2.99 -18.42
CA ILE A 32 10.79 -2.07 -19.20
C ILE A 32 12.25 -2.53 -19.19
N SER A 33 12.74 -3.03 -18.05
CA SER A 33 14.10 -3.54 -17.91
C SER A 33 14.37 -4.80 -18.73
N GLY A 34 13.35 -5.55 -19.15
CA GLY A 34 13.50 -6.88 -19.75
C GLY A 34 14.04 -7.95 -18.79
N ASN A 35 14.30 -7.60 -17.52
CA ASN A 35 14.78 -8.50 -16.49
C ASN A 35 13.72 -8.63 -15.39
N PHE A 36 13.13 -9.81 -15.29
CA PHE A 36 12.17 -10.11 -14.24
C PHE A 36 12.91 -10.55 -12.96
N TYR A 37 12.78 -9.76 -11.90
CA TYR A 37 13.35 -10.07 -10.59
C TYR A 37 12.25 -10.61 -9.65
N PRO A 38 11.94 -11.92 -9.68
CA PRO A 38 10.82 -12.49 -8.93
C PRO A 38 10.93 -12.24 -7.43
N LYS A 39 12.15 -12.26 -6.86
CA LYS A 39 12.39 -11.96 -5.44
C LYS A 39 11.95 -10.53 -5.06
N LEU A 40 12.23 -9.56 -5.93
CA LEU A 40 11.89 -8.15 -5.70
C LEU A 40 10.37 -7.95 -5.81
N VAL A 41 9.74 -8.57 -6.81
CA VAL A 41 8.28 -8.54 -6.99
C VAL A 41 7.56 -9.16 -5.80
N PHE A 42 8.03 -10.33 -5.33
CA PHE A 42 7.43 -11.03 -4.20
C PHE A 42 7.59 -10.22 -2.88
N ALA A 43 8.77 -9.65 -2.64
CA ALA A 43 8.99 -8.78 -1.48
C ALA A 43 8.08 -7.54 -1.52
N SER A 44 7.90 -6.95 -2.70
CA SER A 44 7.02 -5.79 -2.89
C SER A 44 5.55 -6.13 -2.67
N PHE A 45 5.13 -7.33 -3.08
CA PHE A 45 3.78 -7.82 -2.86
C PHE A 45 3.49 -8.06 -1.37
N ILE A 46 4.44 -8.62 -0.63
CA ILE A 46 4.34 -8.78 0.84
C ILE A 46 4.23 -7.41 1.51
N LEU A 47 5.08 -6.45 1.10
CA LEU A 47 5.08 -5.10 1.67
C LEU A 47 3.76 -4.35 1.36
N PHE A 48 3.21 -4.56 0.16
CA PHE A 48 1.88 -4.08 -0.21
C PHE A 48 0.79 -4.65 0.70
N LEU A 49 0.76 -5.97 0.91
CA LEU A 49 -0.20 -6.60 1.83
C LEU A 49 -0.08 -6.06 3.25
N CYS A 50 1.14 -5.87 3.76
CA CYS A 50 1.36 -5.25 5.07
C CYS A 50 0.78 -3.83 5.14
N MET A 51 1.03 -2.98 4.13
CA MET A 51 0.47 -1.63 4.06
C MET A 51 -1.07 -1.63 4.04
N VAL A 52 -1.69 -2.53 3.27
CA VAL A 52 -3.15 -2.69 3.21
C VAL A 52 -3.72 -3.10 4.56
N VAL A 53 -3.10 -4.08 5.23
CA VAL A 53 -3.52 -4.51 6.58
C VAL A 53 -3.40 -3.36 7.59
N PHE A 54 -2.31 -2.59 7.55
CA PHE A 54 -2.16 -1.39 8.38
C PHE A 54 -3.25 -0.34 8.09
N ALA A 55 -3.58 -0.11 6.82
CA ALA A 55 -4.65 0.81 6.43
C ALA A 55 -6.01 0.35 6.99
N ILE A 56 -6.31 -0.96 6.90
CA ILE A 56 -7.55 -1.54 7.45
C ILE A 56 -7.59 -1.39 8.97
N ILE A 57 -6.51 -1.70 9.69
CA ILE A 57 -6.44 -1.54 11.15
C ILE A 57 -6.63 -0.08 11.55
N LEU A 58 -6.04 0.86 10.80
CA LEU A 58 -6.16 2.29 11.03
C LEU A 58 -7.61 2.77 10.89
N VAL A 59 -8.34 2.23 9.91
CA VAL A 59 -9.77 2.53 9.69
C VAL A 59 -10.66 1.83 10.71
N ALA A 60 -10.41 0.57 11.04
CA ALA A 60 -11.16 -0.18 12.05
C ALA A 60 -11.05 0.48 13.44
N SER A 61 -9.86 0.98 13.78
CA SER A 61 -9.60 1.75 15.01
C SER A 61 -10.25 3.15 15.02
N THR A 62 -11.09 3.46 14.03
CA THR A 62 -11.91 4.68 13.97
C THR A 62 -13.39 4.46 14.17
N GLU A 63 -13.87 3.22 14.14
CA GLU A 63 -15.29 2.94 14.30
C GLU A 63 -15.74 2.89 15.77
N GLU A 64 -14.80 2.93 16.73
CA GLU A 64 -15.08 3.35 18.13
C GLU A 64 -15.58 4.81 18.21
#